data_AF-A0AA48KH28-F1
#
_entry.id   AF-A0AA48KH28-F1
#
_cell.length_a   1.000
_cell.length_b   1.000
_cell.length_c   1.000
_cell.angle_alpha   90.00
_cell.angle_beta   90.00
_cell.angle_gamma   90.00
#
_symmetry.space_group_name_H-M   'P 1'
#
loop_
_entity.id
_entity.type
_entity.pdbx_description
1 polymer ?
#
loop_
_entity_poly.entity_id
_entity_poly.type
_entity_poly.pdbx_seq_one_letter_code
_entity_poly.pdbx_strand_id
1 'polypeptide(L)'
;MTEITRDHLDWTIVGRMRVMLLNPKDSFEISETYALFTAILCWVMQHTRIKPKYAVRSADKAALALFGKLAKKNVLHEDWRFPAEGVERIVFRSGCRIALPKSVNFENQNVADALIGLRNATAHGDMRNIEPINVGGSLVGFTFSCARFYEEGGKRRKWKGQITLLEDDMQRIGGELARRYCNAIREAHSRDSNFGSAAKSIVEEAA
;
A
#
# COMPACT_ATOMS: atom_id res chain seq x y z
N MET A 1 -15.10 -11.66 24.11
CA MET A 1 -13.95 -11.45 23.20
C MET A 1 -13.63 -12.78 22.55
N THR A 2 -13.80 -12.88 21.23
CA THR A 2 -13.39 -14.03 20.43
C THR A 2 -11.86 -14.11 20.39
N GLU A 3 -11.30 -15.30 20.61
CA GLU A 3 -9.86 -15.53 20.56
C GLU A 3 -9.31 -15.22 19.16
N ILE A 4 -8.28 -14.38 19.07
CA ILE A 4 -7.55 -14.16 17.81
C ILE A 4 -6.67 -15.38 17.59
N THR A 5 -7.16 -16.33 16.80
CA THR A 5 -6.35 -17.47 16.35
C THR A 5 -5.22 -16.98 15.43
N ARG A 6 -4.18 -17.81 15.23
CA ARG A 6 -3.11 -17.51 14.26
C ARG A 6 -3.64 -17.18 12.87
N ASP A 7 -4.76 -17.80 12.49
CA ASP A 7 -5.41 -17.59 11.19
C ASP A 7 -6.11 -16.21 11.09
N HIS A 8 -6.46 -15.59 12.23
CA HIS A 8 -7.04 -14.25 12.26
C HIS A 8 -5.99 -13.13 12.37
N LEU A 9 -4.79 -13.47 12.85
CA LEU A 9 -3.79 -12.49 13.25
C LEU A 9 -3.40 -11.55 12.09
N ASP A 10 -3.16 -12.09 10.90
CA ASP A 10 -2.63 -11.33 9.76
C ASP A 10 -3.60 -10.25 9.26
N TRP A 11 -4.86 -10.61 9.00
CA TRP A 11 -5.84 -9.63 8.52
C TRP A 11 -6.34 -8.71 9.63
N THR A 12 -6.31 -9.15 10.89
CA THR A 12 -6.67 -8.30 12.05
C THR A 12 -5.62 -7.22 12.27
N ILE A 13 -4.33 -7.56 12.21
CA ILE A 13 -3.23 -6.59 12.34
C ILE A 13 -3.31 -5.55 11.22
N VAL A 14 -3.40 -5.98 9.97
CA VAL A 14 -3.50 -5.08 8.82
C VAL A 14 -4.79 -4.25 8.87
N GLY A 15 -5.90 -4.85 9.30
CA GLY A 15 -7.18 -4.16 9.48
C GLY A 15 -7.11 -3.04 10.52
N ARG A 16 -6.48 -3.29 11.67
CA ARG A 16 -6.27 -2.27 12.71
C ARG A 16 -5.37 -1.13 12.23
N MET A 17 -4.26 -1.45 11.56
CA MET A 17 -3.39 -0.41 10.97
C MET A 17 -4.15 0.44 9.94
N ARG A 18 -5.05 -0.16 9.15
CA ARG A 18 -5.92 0.58 8.25
C ARG A 18 -6.87 1.51 8.99
N VAL A 19 -7.51 1.04 10.05
CA VAL A 19 -8.43 1.88 10.85
C VAL A 19 -7.67 3.06 11.45
N MET A 20 -6.48 2.81 12.01
CA MET A 20 -5.61 3.89 12.49
C MET A 20 -5.28 4.88 11.38
N LEU A 21 -4.84 4.39 10.21
CA LEU A 21 -4.45 5.23 9.07
C LEU A 21 -5.58 6.12 8.54
N LEU A 22 -6.83 5.64 8.55
CA LEU A 22 -7.97 6.35 7.93
C LEU A 22 -8.79 7.18 8.92
N ASN A 23 -8.89 6.72 10.16
CA ASN A 23 -9.72 7.34 11.20
C ASN A 23 -8.88 7.58 12.47
N PRO A 24 -7.83 8.40 12.39
CA PRO A 24 -7.03 8.69 13.57
C PRO A 24 -7.86 9.54 14.54
N LYS A 25 -7.79 9.21 15.84
CA LYS A 25 -8.58 9.89 16.88
C LYS A 25 -8.21 11.37 17.01
N ASP A 26 -6.94 11.66 16.80
CA ASP A 26 -6.36 12.99 16.65
C ASP A 26 -5.70 13.03 15.25
N SER A 27 -5.66 14.18 14.56
CA SER A 27 -5.02 14.24 13.24
C SER A 27 -3.58 13.73 13.34
N PHE A 28 -3.22 12.69 12.57
CA PHE A 28 -1.86 12.18 12.58
C PHE A 28 -0.87 13.20 12.02
N GLU A 29 0.33 13.19 12.59
CA GLU A 29 1.45 13.81 11.92
C GLU A 29 1.79 13.03 10.65
N ILE A 30 2.34 13.73 9.64
CA ILE A 30 2.74 13.12 8.37
C ILE A 30 3.69 11.93 8.56
N SER A 31 4.54 11.99 9.58
CA SER A 31 5.45 10.92 9.97
C SER A 31 4.71 9.66 10.43
N GLU A 32 3.61 9.80 11.15
CA GLU A 32 2.79 8.68 11.65
C GLU A 32 2.01 8.04 10.49
N THR A 33 1.41 8.87 9.62
CA THR A 33 0.77 8.41 8.38
C THR A 33 1.77 7.63 7.52
N TYR A 34 3.00 8.14 7.36
CA TYR A 34 4.05 7.45 6.64
C TYR A 34 4.45 6.12 7.30
N ALA A 35 4.60 6.08 8.63
CA ALA A 35 4.93 4.86 9.36
C ALA A 35 3.85 3.77 9.18
N LEU A 36 2.57 4.12 9.30
CA LEU A 36 1.46 3.17 9.10
C LEU A 36 1.35 2.73 7.64
N PHE A 37 1.43 3.67 6.70
CA PHE A 37 1.43 3.37 5.28
C PHE A 37 2.54 2.38 4.91
N THR A 38 3.76 2.63 5.35
CA THR A 38 4.91 1.77 5.06
C THR A 38 4.83 0.41 5.75
N ALA A 39 4.28 0.34 6.97
CA ALA A 39 4.02 -0.93 7.66
C ALA A 39 3.01 -1.79 6.88
N ILE A 40 1.88 -1.21 6.47
CA ILE A 40 0.87 -1.88 5.63
C ILE A 40 1.49 -2.34 4.30
N LEU A 41 2.19 -1.43 3.62
CA LEU A 41 2.83 -1.70 2.34
C LEU A 41 3.82 -2.86 2.44
N CYS A 42 4.74 -2.82 3.39
CA CYS A 42 5.72 -3.88 3.59
C CYS A 42 5.06 -5.20 3.96
N TRP A 43 4.08 -5.19 4.87
CA TRP A 43 3.36 -6.39 5.30
C TRP A 43 2.63 -7.05 4.13
N VAL A 44 1.75 -6.31 3.45
CA VAL A 44 0.92 -6.85 2.38
C VAL A 44 1.78 -7.30 1.19
N MET A 45 2.79 -6.52 0.80
CA MET A 45 3.64 -6.90 -0.33
C MET A 45 4.53 -8.10 -0.03
N GLN A 46 4.93 -8.33 1.22
CA GLN A 46 5.65 -9.54 1.62
C GLN A 46 4.76 -10.79 1.51
N HIS A 47 3.50 -10.70 1.96
CA HIS A 47 2.58 -11.85 2.01
C HIS A 47 1.92 -12.16 0.65
N THR A 48 1.73 -11.17 -0.21
CA THR A 48 1.12 -11.37 -1.53
C THR A 48 2.10 -11.92 -2.57
N ARG A 49 3.41 -11.78 -2.34
CA ARG A 49 4.48 -12.21 -3.27
C ARG A 49 5.06 -13.60 -2.97
N ILE A 50 4.31 -14.44 -2.27
CA ILE A 50 4.69 -15.85 -1.99
C ILE A 50 4.79 -16.61 -3.32
N LYS A 51 5.82 -17.47 -3.48
CA LYS A 51 5.93 -18.29 -4.70
C LYS A 51 4.80 -19.34 -4.71
N PRO A 52 4.21 -19.68 -5.88
CA PRO A 52 3.06 -20.61 -5.94
C PRO A 52 3.26 -21.94 -5.20
N LYS A 53 4.46 -22.53 -5.29
CA LYS A 53 4.81 -23.78 -4.59
C LYS A 53 4.80 -23.70 -3.06
N TYR A 54 4.83 -22.50 -2.50
CA TYR A 54 4.80 -22.25 -1.06
C TYR A 54 3.43 -21.75 -0.58
N ALA A 55 2.48 -21.50 -1.49
CA ALA A 55 1.13 -21.06 -1.15
C ALA A 55 0.24 -22.25 -0.77
N VAL A 56 0.47 -22.80 0.44
CA VAL A 56 -0.18 -24.03 0.90
C VAL A 56 -1.55 -23.73 1.52
N ARG A 57 -1.64 -22.70 2.37
CA ARG A 57 -2.87 -22.36 3.11
C ARG A 57 -3.88 -21.64 2.21
N SER A 58 -5.15 -21.68 2.58
CA SER A 58 -6.22 -20.94 1.88
C SER A 58 -5.92 -19.44 1.82
N ALA A 59 -5.43 -18.88 2.94
CA ALA A 59 -4.95 -17.50 3.02
C ALA A 59 -3.79 -17.18 2.06
N ASP A 60 -2.77 -18.05 1.96
CA ASP A 60 -1.63 -17.83 1.05
C ASP A 60 -2.09 -17.78 -0.41
N LYS A 61 -2.98 -18.68 -0.80
CA LYS A 61 -3.57 -18.73 -2.15
C LYS A 61 -4.37 -17.48 -2.44
N ALA A 62 -5.12 -16.97 -1.45
CA ALA A 62 -5.86 -15.73 -1.59
C ALA A 62 -4.95 -14.49 -1.71
N ALA A 63 -3.86 -14.44 -0.93
CA ALA A 63 -2.84 -13.40 -1.03
C ALA A 63 -2.15 -13.41 -2.40
N LEU A 64 -1.79 -14.59 -2.91
CA LEU A 64 -1.21 -14.77 -4.24
C LEU A 64 -2.20 -14.35 -5.34
N ALA A 65 -3.46 -14.75 -5.22
CA ALA A 65 -4.52 -14.35 -6.16
C ALA A 65 -4.74 -12.83 -6.15
N LEU A 66 -4.68 -12.19 -4.98
CA LEU A 66 -4.73 -10.74 -4.87
C LEU A 66 -3.59 -10.08 -5.63
N PHE A 67 -2.34 -10.57 -5.50
CA PHE A 67 -1.22 -10.06 -6.27
C PHE A 67 -1.50 -10.08 -7.79
N GLY A 68 -2.05 -11.20 -8.28
CA GLY A 68 -2.48 -11.32 -9.68
C GLY A 68 -3.57 -10.32 -10.09
N LYS A 69 -4.49 -9.95 -9.18
CA LYS A 69 -5.48 -8.89 -9.42
C LYS A 69 -4.84 -7.51 -9.47
N LEU A 70 -3.89 -7.22 -8.58
CA LEU A 70 -3.16 -5.95 -8.54
C LEU A 70 -2.33 -5.74 -9.83
N ALA A 71 -1.69 -6.80 -10.32
CA ALA A 71 -0.86 -6.73 -11.54
C ALA A 71 -1.67 -6.43 -12.81
N LYS A 72 -2.99 -6.63 -12.79
CA LYS A 72 -3.91 -6.35 -13.92
C LYS A 72 -4.47 -4.94 -13.92
N LYS A 73 -4.31 -4.18 -12.83
CA LYS A 73 -4.84 -2.81 -12.72
C LYS A 73 -3.72 -1.80 -12.99
N ASN A 74 -4.00 -0.78 -13.80
CA ASN A 74 -3.11 0.38 -13.95
C ASN A 74 -3.19 1.27 -12.69
N VAL A 75 -2.10 1.96 -12.36
CA VAL A 75 -1.99 2.86 -11.19
C VAL A 75 -2.94 4.07 -11.23
N LEU A 76 -3.37 4.48 -12.43
CA LEU A 76 -4.34 5.55 -12.67
C LEU A 76 -5.80 5.10 -12.50
N HIS A 77 -6.04 3.80 -12.27
CA HIS A 77 -7.38 3.29 -12.03
C HIS A 77 -8.04 4.03 -10.83
N GLU A 78 -9.33 4.30 -10.93
CA GLU A 78 -10.11 5.12 -9.98
C GLU A 78 -10.05 4.66 -8.51
N ASP A 79 -9.93 3.35 -8.26
CA ASP A 79 -9.70 2.81 -6.91
C ASP A 79 -8.38 3.27 -6.28
N TRP A 80 -7.34 3.48 -7.09
CA TRP A 80 -5.97 3.69 -6.61
C TRP A 80 -5.54 5.15 -6.72
N ARG A 81 -5.82 5.79 -7.86
CA ARG A 81 -5.52 7.21 -8.14
C ARG A 81 -4.12 7.60 -7.68
N PHE A 82 -3.11 6.86 -8.13
CA PHE A 82 -1.73 7.30 -7.92
C PHE A 82 -1.55 8.63 -8.66
N PRO A 83 -0.80 9.59 -8.09
CA PRO A 83 -0.44 10.82 -8.79
C PRO A 83 0.63 10.55 -9.86
N ALA A 84 0.32 9.70 -10.85
CA ALA A 84 1.28 9.10 -11.78
C ALA A 84 1.31 9.75 -13.16
N GLU A 85 0.46 10.74 -13.45
CA GLU A 85 0.24 11.30 -14.80
C GLU A 85 1.43 12.10 -15.38
N GLY A 86 2.53 12.25 -14.64
CA GLY A 86 3.68 13.04 -15.08
C GLY A 86 3.40 14.54 -15.21
N VAL A 87 2.25 15.00 -14.72
CA VAL A 87 1.86 16.40 -14.66
C VAL A 87 2.30 17.01 -13.33
N GLU A 88 2.61 18.31 -13.34
CA GLU A 88 2.95 19.02 -12.12
C GLU A 88 1.70 19.13 -11.26
N ARG A 89 1.80 18.73 -10.00
CA ARG A 89 0.68 18.80 -9.07
C ARG A 89 0.84 20.00 -8.16
N ILE A 90 -0.15 20.87 -8.17
CA ILE A 90 -0.24 22.00 -7.26
C ILE A 90 -1.34 21.71 -6.24
N VAL A 91 -1.00 21.74 -4.97
CA VAL A 91 -1.94 21.53 -3.86
C VAL A 91 -1.96 22.75 -2.96
N PHE A 92 -3.14 23.12 -2.47
CA PHE A 92 -3.29 24.19 -1.48
C PHE A 92 -3.49 23.56 -0.11
N ARG A 93 -2.59 23.85 0.84
CA ARG A 93 -2.65 23.31 2.20
C ARG A 93 -2.27 24.39 3.20
N SER A 94 -3.11 24.58 4.21
CA SER A 94 -2.91 25.61 5.25
C SER A 94 -2.65 27.01 4.67
N GLY A 95 -3.35 27.37 3.58
CA GLY A 95 -3.18 28.65 2.88
C GLY A 95 -1.94 28.75 1.99
N CYS A 96 -1.08 27.73 1.95
CA CYS A 96 0.13 27.70 1.14
C CYS A 96 -0.08 26.93 -0.17
N ARG A 97 0.45 27.47 -1.27
CA ARG A 97 0.54 26.77 -2.56
C ARG A 97 1.78 25.89 -2.57
N ILE A 98 1.58 24.59 -2.74
CA ILE A 98 2.63 23.57 -2.77
C ILE A 98 2.76 23.06 -4.20
N ALA A 99 3.88 23.36 -4.86
CA ALA A 99 4.23 22.75 -6.13
C ALA A 99 5.00 21.44 -5.86
N LEU A 100 4.50 20.32 -6.37
CA LEU A 100 5.09 19.01 -6.16
C LEU A 100 5.86 18.56 -7.40
N PRO A 101 7.00 17.85 -7.22
CA PRO A 101 7.70 17.26 -8.34
C PRO A 101 6.78 16.35 -9.16
N LYS A 102 6.90 16.46 -10.49
CA LYS A 102 6.23 15.56 -11.42
C LYS A 102 6.65 14.13 -11.14
N SER A 103 5.69 13.21 -11.16
CA SER A 103 6.01 11.78 -11.16
C SER A 103 6.71 11.39 -12.45
N VAL A 104 7.60 10.41 -12.36
CA VAL A 104 8.45 9.98 -13.48
C VAL A 104 8.25 8.48 -13.70
N ASN A 105 7.88 8.10 -14.93
CA ASN A 105 7.77 6.72 -15.41
C ASN A 105 6.78 5.82 -14.62
N PHE A 106 5.74 6.40 -14.01
CA PHE A 106 4.71 5.67 -13.25
C PHE A 106 3.44 5.42 -14.06
N GLU A 107 3.12 6.26 -15.04
CA GLU A 107 1.87 6.27 -15.81
C GLU A 107 1.53 4.94 -16.47
N ASN A 108 2.55 4.20 -16.89
CA ASN A 108 2.41 2.89 -17.55
C ASN A 108 2.56 1.70 -16.60
N GLN A 109 2.75 1.93 -15.29
CA GLN A 109 2.89 0.86 -14.32
C GLN A 109 1.53 0.26 -13.96
N ASN A 110 1.53 -1.05 -13.70
CA ASN A 110 0.45 -1.67 -12.96
C ASN A 110 0.63 -1.43 -11.44
N VAL A 111 -0.45 -1.60 -10.68
CA VAL A 111 -0.48 -1.36 -9.25
C VAL A 111 0.51 -2.25 -8.50
N ALA A 112 0.61 -3.54 -8.85
CA ALA A 112 1.53 -4.45 -8.17
C ALA A 112 2.99 -3.97 -8.29
N ASP A 113 3.37 -3.51 -9.48
CA ASP A 113 4.73 -3.07 -9.78
C ASP A 113 5.06 -1.74 -9.11
N ALA A 114 4.11 -0.80 -9.09
CA ALA A 114 4.23 0.45 -8.35
C ALA A 114 4.38 0.21 -6.84
N LEU A 115 3.56 -0.68 -6.24
CA LEU A 115 3.66 -1.04 -4.83
C LEU A 115 4.98 -1.77 -4.51
N ILE A 116 5.51 -2.60 -5.42
CA ILE A 116 6.86 -3.17 -5.28
C ILE A 116 7.91 -2.07 -5.26
N GLY A 117 7.80 -1.10 -6.18
CA GLY A 117 8.71 0.04 -6.26
C GLY A 117 8.75 0.82 -4.95
N LEU A 118 7.57 1.18 -4.43
CA LEU A 118 7.41 1.89 -3.16
C LEU A 118 7.98 1.06 -2.00
N ARG A 119 7.64 -0.24 -1.90
CA ARG A 119 8.17 -1.11 -0.86
C ARG A 119 9.69 -1.18 -0.89
N ASN A 120 10.27 -1.29 -2.08
CA ASN A 120 11.72 -1.34 -2.22
C ASN A 120 12.37 -0.01 -1.82
N ALA A 121 11.81 1.12 -2.23
CA ALA A 121 12.29 2.43 -1.81
C ALA A 121 12.32 2.57 -0.28
N THR A 122 11.30 2.06 0.41
CA THR A 122 11.20 2.09 1.88
C THR A 122 12.09 1.08 2.60
N ALA A 123 12.17 -0.15 2.10
CA ALA A 123 12.76 -1.26 2.86
C ALA A 123 14.25 -1.51 2.56
N HIS A 124 14.85 -0.77 1.61
CA HIS A 124 16.29 -0.81 1.41
C HIS A 124 16.96 0.19 2.39
N GLY A 125 17.81 -0.35 3.26
CA GLY A 125 18.28 0.30 4.50
C GLY A 125 19.24 1.49 4.33
N ASP A 126 19.43 2.03 3.12
CA ASP A 126 20.24 3.22 2.91
C ASP A 126 19.45 4.53 2.96
N MET A 127 18.12 4.48 3.08
CA MET A 127 17.19 5.64 3.16
C MET A 127 17.31 6.67 2.02
N ARG A 128 18.20 6.48 1.06
CA ARG A 128 18.49 7.40 -0.06
C ARG A 128 17.38 7.45 -1.11
N ASN A 129 16.38 6.59 -0.97
CA ASN A 129 15.30 6.46 -1.93
C ASN A 129 14.03 7.19 -1.46
N ILE A 130 14.08 7.89 -0.32
CA ILE A 130 12.95 8.63 0.23
C ILE A 130 13.41 10.00 0.68
N GLU A 131 12.77 11.05 0.16
CA GLU A 131 13.06 12.44 0.49
C GLU A 131 11.83 13.10 1.12
N PRO A 132 11.93 13.70 2.32
CA PRO A 132 10.83 14.42 2.92
C PRO A 132 10.56 15.73 2.16
N ILE A 133 9.29 16.08 2.01
CA ILE A 133 8.88 17.38 1.47
C ILE A 133 8.44 18.27 2.61
N ASN A 134 9.16 19.37 2.79
CA ASN A 134 8.85 20.39 3.79
C ASN A 134 8.39 21.68 3.10
N VAL A 135 7.29 22.26 3.58
CA VAL A 135 6.77 23.56 3.12
C VAL A 135 6.48 24.42 4.34
N GLY A 136 7.02 25.64 4.36
CA GLY A 136 6.78 26.58 5.47
C GLY A 136 7.18 26.02 6.84
N GLY A 137 8.22 25.16 6.89
CA GLY A 137 8.68 24.51 8.12
C GLY A 137 7.85 23.30 8.57
N SER A 138 6.86 22.88 7.80
CA SER A 138 6.05 21.68 8.08
C SER A 138 6.31 20.58 7.07
N LEU A 139 6.45 19.34 7.54
CA LEU A 139 6.49 18.15 6.69
C LEU A 139 5.10 17.94 6.08
N VAL A 140 5.02 17.71 4.76
CA VAL A 140 3.74 17.55 4.04
C VAL A 140 3.63 16.25 3.24
N GLY A 141 4.74 15.54 3.02
CA GLY A 141 4.76 14.28 2.29
C GLY A 141 6.18 13.79 2.01
N PHE A 142 6.28 12.82 1.10
CA PHE A 142 7.54 12.16 0.75
C PHE A 142 7.64 11.90 -0.75
N THR A 143 8.84 12.07 -1.30
CA THR A 143 9.21 11.63 -2.65
C THR A 143 9.87 10.27 -2.56
N PHE A 144 9.42 9.31 -3.37
CA PHE A 144 9.94 7.94 -3.42
C PHE A 144 10.67 7.72 -4.74
N SER A 145 11.97 7.49 -4.69
CA SER A 145 12.80 7.05 -5.82
C SER A 145 12.73 5.53 -5.93
N CYS A 146 11.90 5.05 -6.85
CA CYS A 146 11.61 3.63 -7.00
C CYS A 146 12.50 2.99 -8.06
N ALA A 147 12.96 1.77 -7.80
CA ALA A 147 13.67 0.98 -8.79
C ALA A 147 13.23 -0.48 -8.76
N ARG A 148 13.18 -1.08 -9.96
CA ARG A 148 12.84 -2.50 -10.12
C ARG A 148 13.65 -3.12 -11.24
N PHE A 149 14.07 -4.37 -11.02
CA PHE A 149 14.67 -5.18 -12.07
C PHE A 149 13.63 -6.13 -12.65
N TYR A 150 13.63 -6.26 -13.96
CA TYR A 150 12.81 -7.23 -14.70
C TYR A 150 13.66 -7.92 -15.76
N GLU A 151 13.27 -9.12 -16.12
CA GLU A 151 13.88 -9.86 -17.23
C GLU A 151 12.98 -9.72 -18.46
N GLU A 152 13.56 -9.24 -19.55
CA GLU A 152 12.86 -9.08 -20.83
C GLU A 152 13.80 -9.57 -21.93
N GLY A 153 13.36 -10.58 -22.69
CA GLY A 153 14.19 -11.19 -23.75
C GLY A 153 15.54 -11.74 -23.24
N GLY A 154 15.56 -12.31 -22.03
CA GLY A 154 16.79 -12.85 -21.41
C GLY A 154 17.77 -11.79 -20.91
N LYS A 155 17.42 -10.49 -20.97
CA LYS A 155 18.23 -9.39 -20.44
C LYS A 155 17.60 -8.80 -19.20
N ARG A 156 18.42 -8.57 -18.17
CA ARG A 156 18.01 -7.86 -16.96
C ARG A 156 17.94 -6.36 -17.24
N ARG A 157 16.73 -5.81 -17.27
CA ARG A 157 16.48 -4.36 -17.38
C ARG A 157 16.16 -3.78 -16.01
N LYS A 158 16.44 -2.48 -15.85
CA LYS A 158 16.15 -1.72 -14.63
C LYS A 158 15.17 -0.60 -14.97
N TRP A 159 13.99 -0.65 -14.37
CA TRP A 159 13.05 0.46 -14.35
C TRP A 159 13.42 1.36 -13.17
N LYS A 160 13.32 2.66 -13.40
CA LYS A 160 13.42 3.70 -12.38
C LYS A 160 12.24 4.64 -12.54
N GLY A 161 11.60 4.97 -11.44
CA GLY A 161 10.56 5.97 -11.41
C GLY A 161 10.64 6.79 -10.13
N GLN A 162 9.91 7.89 -10.11
CA GLN A 162 9.80 8.74 -8.94
C GLN A 162 8.34 9.13 -8.75
N ILE A 163 7.89 9.14 -7.50
CA ILE A 163 6.52 9.56 -7.17
C ILE A 163 6.51 10.32 -5.86
N THR A 164 5.71 11.38 -5.80
CA THR A 164 5.51 12.17 -4.60
C THR A 164 4.16 11.85 -3.99
N LEU A 165 4.14 11.40 -2.74
CA LEU A 165 2.92 11.09 -1.99
C LEU A 165 2.74 12.08 -0.84
N LEU A 166 1.58 12.73 -0.80
CA LEU A 166 1.12 13.47 0.37
C LEU A 166 0.41 12.53 1.35
N GLU A 167 -0.03 13.08 2.49
CA GLU A 167 -0.85 12.37 3.47
C GLU A 167 -2.02 11.62 2.85
N ASP A 168 -2.89 12.34 2.14
CA ASP A 168 -4.11 11.79 1.54
C ASP A 168 -3.80 10.70 0.51
N ASP A 169 -2.65 10.79 -0.17
CA ASP A 169 -2.21 9.75 -1.10
C ASP A 169 -1.82 8.48 -0.34
N MET A 170 -1.04 8.62 0.74
CA MET A 170 -0.62 7.50 1.59
C MET A 170 -1.81 6.85 2.29
N GLN A 171 -2.74 7.64 2.83
CA GLN A 171 -3.97 7.16 3.45
C GLN A 171 -4.82 6.39 2.44
N ARG A 172 -5.06 6.97 1.24
CA ARG A 172 -5.86 6.32 0.19
C ARG A 172 -5.23 5.03 -0.29
N ILE A 173 -3.95 5.07 -0.70
CA ILE A 173 -3.26 3.90 -1.27
C ILE A 173 -3.10 2.81 -0.20
N GLY A 174 -2.65 3.17 1.00
CA GLY A 174 -2.46 2.24 2.12
C GLY A 174 -3.78 1.63 2.59
N GLY A 175 -4.80 2.48 2.77
CA GLY A 175 -6.14 2.06 3.18
C GLY A 175 -6.80 1.13 2.17
N GLU A 176 -6.62 1.39 0.87
CA GLU A 176 -7.14 0.56 -0.20
C GLU A 176 -6.41 -0.78 -0.30
N LEU A 177 -5.07 -0.78 -0.19
CA LEU A 177 -4.26 -1.98 -0.16
C LEU A 177 -4.66 -2.89 1.01
N ALA A 178 -4.74 -2.33 2.21
CA ALA A 178 -5.15 -3.06 3.41
C ALA A 178 -6.57 -3.61 3.27
N ARG A 179 -7.53 -2.81 2.77
CA ARG A 179 -8.92 -3.25 2.58
C ARG A 179 -9.00 -4.47 1.67
N ARG A 180 -8.32 -4.42 0.51
CA ARG A 180 -8.32 -5.53 -0.44
C ARG A 180 -7.64 -6.77 0.11
N TYR A 181 -6.54 -6.60 0.84
CA TYR A 181 -5.87 -7.69 1.52
C TYR A 181 -6.78 -8.36 2.55
N CYS A 182 -7.32 -7.59 3.51
CA CYS A 182 -8.18 -8.12 4.55
C CYS A 182 -9.43 -8.81 3.98
N ASN A 183 -10.05 -8.24 2.93
CA ASN A 183 -11.19 -8.88 2.26
C ASN A 183 -10.79 -10.22 1.61
N ALA A 184 -9.67 -10.27 0.88
CA ALA A 184 -9.22 -11.50 0.22
C ALA A 184 -8.95 -12.63 1.24
N ILE A 185 -8.28 -12.31 2.35
CA ILE A 185 -7.97 -13.29 3.39
C ILE A 185 -9.24 -13.73 4.14
N ARG A 186 -10.10 -12.78 4.51
CA ARG A 186 -11.38 -13.08 5.19
C ARG A 186 -12.30 -13.95 4.35
N GLU A 187 -12.44 -13.65 3.06
CA GLU A 187 -13.24 -14.47 2.15
C GLU A 187 -12.72 -15.91 2.07
N ALA A 188 -11.39 -16.09 2.06
CA ALA A 188 -10.78 -17.41 2.09
C ALA A 188 -11.15 -18.19 3.36
N HIS A 189 -11.09 -17.53 4.53
CA HIS A 189 -11.47 -18.15 5.80
C HIS A 189 -12.98 -18.38 5.93
N SER A 190 -13.84 -17.55 5.33
CA SER A 190 -15.30 -17.75 5.39
C SER A 190 -15.77 -18.99 4.61
N ARG A 191 -14.97 -19.43 3.64
CA ARG A 191 -15.20 -20.66 2.87
C ARG A 191 -14.70 -21.91 3.59
N ASP A 192 -13.85 -21.74 4.60
CA ASP A 192 -13.49 -22.78 5.56
C ASP A 192 -14.57 -22.75 6.68
N SER A 193 -15.48 -23.72 6.65
CA SER A 193 -16.81 -23.74 7.31
C SER A 193 -16.90 -23.53 8.83
N ASN A 194 -15.80 -23.20 9.52
CA ASN A 194 -15.74 -23.02 10.98
C ASN A 194 -15.61 -21.54 11.45
N PHE A 195 -15.53 -20.54 10.56
CA PHE A 195 -14.98 -19.22 10.94
C PHE A 195 -15.80 -17.97 10.57
N GLY A 196 -16.98 -18.09 9.96
CA GLY A 196 -17.71 -16.95 9.37
C GLY A 196 -18.23 -15.86 10.34
N SER A 197 -18.35 -16.12 11.64
CA SER A 197 -19.03 -15.22 12.58
C SER A 197 -18.14 -14.13 13.20
N ALA A 198 -16.86 -14.40 13.46
CA ALA A 198 -15.95 -13.44 14.10
C ALA A 198 -15.57 -12.25 13.18
N ALA A 199 -15.53 -12.50 11.86
CA ALA A 199 -15.03 -11.55 10.87
C ALA A 199 -16.04 -10.46 10.44
N LYS A 200 -17.29 -10.52 10.94
CA LYS A 200 -18.30 -9.47 10.74
C LYS A 200 -18.12 -8.29 11.70
N SER A 201 -17.79 -8.55 12.96
CA SER A 201 -17.75 -7.51 14.02
C SER A 201 -16.74 -6.38 13.78
N ILE A 202 -15.56 -6.67 13.21
CA ILE A 202 -14.51 -5.66 12.98
C ILE A 202 -14.87 -4.68 11.83
N VAL A 203 -15.74 -5.10 10.90
CA VAL A 203 -16.16 -4.23 9.78
C VAL A 203 -17.26 -3.25 10.19
N GLU A 204 -18.12 -3.64 11.13
CA GLU A 204 -19.18 -2.76 11.63
C GLU A 204 -18.63 -1.61 12.49
N GLU A 205 -17.44 -1.76 13.07
CA GLU A 205 -16.74 -0.67 13.78
C GLU A 205 -15.94 0.26 12.85
N ALA A 206 -15.79 -0.09 11.57
CA ALA A 206 -14.93 0.61 10.61
C ALA A 206 -15.66 1.19 9.39
N ALA A 207 -17.00 1.08 9.36
CA ALA A 207 -17.90 1.67 8.37
C ALA A 207 -18.61 2.89 8.98
#